data_AF-A0A7S4BRK8-F1
#
_entry.id   AF-A0A7S4BRK8-F1
#
_cell.length_a   1.000
_cell.length_b   1.000
_cell.length_c   1.000
_cell.angle_alpha   90.00
_cell.angle_beta   90.00
_cell.angle_gamma   90.00
#
_symmetry.space_group_name_H-M   'P 1'
#
loop_
_entity.id
_entity.type
_entity.pdbx_description
1 polymer ?
#
loop_
_entity_poly.entity_id
_entity_poly.type
_entity_poly.pdbx_seq_one_letter_code
_entity_poly.pdbx_strand_id
1 'polypeptide(L)'
;MAFAHFAAATGEACYGAVASDIMEAIRSQTSCDDELGGFAARLAPYPHFYRSTEHNTDVYALATMLNDTASAKQAAKFVKGMYGKDKAESSSYATGTGDDGKCDTSIPSAPVAVDTIFWNILAGADPEADRKKAVVQFALQAPGADGQSAQAGLWAQDTDRIGADGDGAGASLYGFRFTSWGNGIQWENTASAVMALLQFKKKFSSAANDVSELDDKIERARVSLRHLLSTYGCVPASVLGGNINAWIKNDHSADYPGGSDTGIGWTYLRYPHVAATAWTGMLLLYQMDNDSAMNEQANPFATPAKPQPKPSSDGSCLPPPGEDSGEDSGGGGGGGGGGGGWRRW
;
A
#
# COMPACT_ATOMS: atom_id res chain seq x y z
N MET A 1 2.54 5.11 11.38
CA MET A 1 1.08 5.41 11.42
C MET A 1 0.36 4.63 12.52
N ALA A 2 0.47 3.29 12.59
CA ALA A 2 -0.22 2.48 13.61
C ALA A 2 0.01 2.96 15.06
N PHE A 3 1.27 3.23 15.44
CA PHE A 3 1.59 3.78 16.77
C PHE A 3 0.94 5.14 17.04
N ALA A 4 0.85 6.00 16.03
CA ALA A 4 0.15 7.27 16.17
C ALA A 4 -1.35 7.02 16.44
N HIS A 5 -2.03 6.25 15.60
CA HIS A 5 -3.45 5.91 15.85
C HIS A 5 -3.68 5.28 17.23
N PHE A 6 -2.82 4.35 17.64
CA PHE A 6 -2.91 3.69 18.93
C PHE A 6 -2.74 4.69 20.09
N ALA A 7 -1.75 5.57 20.03
CA ALA A 7 -1.51 6.59 21.05
C ALA A 7 -2.66 7.61 21.14
N ALA A 8 -3.23 8.02 20.00
CA ALA A 8 -4.42 8.89 20.00
C ALA A 8 -5.64 8.20 20.59
N ALA A 9 -5.83 6.90 20.33
CA ALA A 9 -6.97 6.15 20.83
C ALA A 9 -6.90 5.93 22.35
N THR A 10 -5.72 5.56 22.85
CA THR A 10 -5.49 5.17 24.26
C THR A 10 -5.08 6.31 25.17
N GLY A 11 -4.46 7.37 24.62
CA GLY A 11 -3.81 8.44 25.38
C GLY A 11 -2.43 8.06 25.91
N GLU A 12 -1.88 6.91 25.51
CA GLU A 12 -0.59 6.43 25.99
C GLU A 12 0.58 7.11 25.26
N ALA A 13 1.29 8.00 25.99
CA ALA A 13 2.35 8.85 25.45
C ALA A 13 3.53 8.10 24.82
N CYS A 14 3.84 6.89 25.30
CA CYS A 14 5.00 6.15 24.80
C CYS A 14 4.82 5.64 23.37
N TYR A 15 3.61 5.30 22.96
CA TYR A 15 3.34 4.97 21.55
C TYR A 15 3.44 6.22 20.66
N GLY A 16 3.07 7.40 21.18
CA GLY A 16 3.28 8.67 20.50
C GLY A 16 4.77 8.97 20.31
N ALA A 17 5.59 8.73 21.35
CA ALA A 17 7.05 8.86 21.29
C ALA A 17 7.66 7.96 20.21
N VAL A 18 7.26 6.67 20.16
CA VAL A 18 7.73 5.73 19.13
C VAL A 18 7.39 6.23 17.71
N ALA A 19 6.18 6.77 17.50
CA ALA A 19 5.81 7.32 16.20
C ALA A 19 6.69 8.52 15.81
N SER A 20 6.98 9.42 16.76
CA SER A 20 7.89 10.55 16.57
C SER A 20 9.32 10.10 16.29
N ASP A 21 9.85 9.12 17.01
CA ASP A 21 11.21 8.62 16.84
C ASP A 21 11.40 7.94 15.48
N ILE A 22 10.39 7.18 15.01
CA ILE A 22 10.40 6.61 13.65
C ILE A 22 10.45 7.73 12.60
N MET A 23 9.65 8.79 12.76
CA MET A 23 9.65 9.92 11.85
C MET A 23 11.00 10.66 11.87
N GLU A 24 11.61 10.84 13.03
CA GLU A 24 12.95 11.42 13.17
C GLU A 24 14.02 10.56 12.46
N ALA A 25 13.96 9.24 12.64
CA ALA A 25 14.90 8.31 12.02
C ALA A 25 14.78 8.34 10.48
N ILE A 26 13.55 8.38 9.95
CA ILE A 26 13.31 8.57 8.52
C ILE A 26 13.90 9.91 8.06
N ARG A 27 13.51 11.01 8.71
CA ARG A 27 13.91 12.36 8.31
C ARG A 27 15.42 12.54 8.31
N SER A 28 16.10 12.10 9.37
CA SER A 28 17.54 12.28 9.55
C SER A 28 18.39 11.44 8.59
N GLN A 29 17.87 10.32 8.08
CA GLN A 29 18.67 9.37 7.31
C GLN A 29 18.30 9.31 5.82
N THR A 30 17.01 9.48 5.48
CA THR A 30 16.50 9.25 4.12
C THR A 30 16.04 10.50 3.38
N SER A 31 16.07 11.68 4.01
CA SER A 31 15.68 12.94 3.35
C SER A 31 16.50 13.20 2.08
N CYS A 32 15.80 13.67 1.04
CA CYS A 32 16.36 14.14 -0.21
C CYS A 32 16.00 15.61 -0.44
N ASP A 33 17.01 16.48 -0.48
CA ASP A 33 16.84 17.93 -0.57
C ASP A 33 16.96 18.47 -2.01
N ASP A 34 16.79 17.59 -3.00
CA ASP A 34 16.80 17.94 -4.41
C ASP A 34 15.45 18.50 -4.91
N GLU A 35 15.38 18.79 -6.20
CA GLU A 35 14.18 19.35 -6.83
C GLU A 35 12.97 18.42 -6.78
N LEU A 36 13.18 17.11 -6.65
CA LEU A 36 12.12 16.13 -6.53
C LEU A 36 11.62 16.00 -5.07
N GLY A 37 12.52 16.20 -4.10
CA GLY A 37 12.21 16.11 -2.68
C GLY A 37 11.98 14.66 -2.21
N GLY A 38 11.21 14.50 -1.13
CA GLY A 38 10.84 13.20 -0.59
C GLY A 38 11.93 12.48 0.19
N PHE A 39 11.69 11.19 0.40
CA PHE A 39 12.47 10.30 1.26
C PHE A 39 12.82 9.01 0.52
N ALA A 40 14.06 8.55 0.70
CA ALA A 40 14.50 7.26 0.20
C ALA A 40 13.82 6.10 0.94
N ALA A 41 13.60 5.00 0.21
CA ALA A 41 12.83 3.84 0.64
C ALA A 41 13.50 2.99 1.72
N ARG A 42 14.83 3.00 1.78
CA ARG A 42 15.62 2.07 2.58
C ARG A 42 16.76 2.79 3.28
N LEU A 43 17.08 2.31 4.48
CA LEU A 43 18.23 2.73 5.26
C LEU A 43 19.45 1.87 4.93
N ALA A 44 20.64 2.41 5.21
CA ALA A 44 21.85 1.60 5.25
C ALA A 44 21.66 0.42 6.24
N PRO A 45 22.26 -0.76 5.97
CA PRO A 45 23.23 -1.06 4.93
C PRO A 45 22.61 -1.51 3.59
N TYR A 46 21.29 -1.37 3.38
CA TYR A 46 20.69 -1.77 2.12
C TYR A 46 21.21 -0.88 0.97
N PRO A 47 21.68 -1.45 -0.16
CA PRO A 47 22.44 -0.69 -1.15
C PRO A 47 21.56 0.10 -2.13
N HIS A 48 20.24 -0.07 -2.09
CA HIS A 48 19.32 0.58 -3.03
C HIS A 48 18.61 1.76 -2.36
N PHE A 49 18.74 2.96 -2.95
CA PHE A 49 18.27 4.23 -2.37
C PHE A 49 17.17 4.90 -3.19
N TYR A 50 16.36 4.10 -3.90
CA TYR A 50 15.20 4.60 -4.64
C TYR A 50 14.22 5.34 -3.74
N ARG A 51 13.43 6.24 -4.34
CA ARG A 51 12.27 6.85 -3.73
C ARG A 51 11.02 6.22 -4.32
N SER A 52 10.10 5.77 -3.47
CA SER A 52 8.80 5.22 -3.86
C SER A 52 7.71 6.26 -3.65
N THR A 53 6.76 6.36 -4.58
CA THR A 53 5.56 7.19 -4.44
C THR A 53 4.69 6.72 -3.28
N GLU A 54 4.58 5.41 -3.09
CA GLU A 54 3.83 4.81 -1.98
C GLU A 54 4.53 5.11 -0.64
N HIS A 55 5.84 4.86 -0.48
CA HIS A 55 6.55 5.20 0.76
C HIS A 55 6.47 6.68 1.12
N ASN A 56 6.51 7.58 0.12
CA ASN A 56 6.35 9.02 0.39
C ASN A 56 4.90 9.38 0.73
N THR A 57 3.91 8.63 0.25
CA THR A 57 2.52 8.76 0.70
C THR A 57 2.38 8.39 2.18
N ASP A 58 3.04 7.30 2.61
CA ASP A 58 3.10 6.87 4.01
C ASP A 58 3.77 7.91 4.91
N VAL A 59 4.92 8.46 4.47
CA VAL A 59 5.63 9.51 5.22
C VAL A 59 4.78 10.78 5.29
N TYR A 60 4.10 11.17 4.21
CA TYR A 60 3.18 12.31 4.23
C TYR A 60 2.09 12.14 5.30
N ALA A 61 1.45 10.96 5.34
CA ALA A 61 0.38 10.69 6.29
C ALA A 61 0.90 10.67 7.73
N LEU A 62 2.01 9.97 8.01
CA LEU A 62 2.63 9.96 9.33
C LEU A 62 3.03 11.37 9.79
N ALA A 63 3.69 12.14 8.93
CA ALA A 63 4.10 13.51 9.24
C ALA A 63 2.89 14.40 9.55
N THR A 64 1.78 14.22 8.81
CA THR A 64 0.52 14.94 9.08
C THR A 64 -0.09 14.56 10.43
N MET A 65 -0.09 13.27 10.80
CA MET A 65 -0.57 12.80 12.11
C MET A 65 0.25 13.36 13.27
N LEU A 66 1.54 13.58 13.06
CA LEU A 66 2.48 14.12 14.04
C LEU A 66 2.60 15.65 14.00
N ASN A 67 1.86 16.31 13.10
CA ASN A 67 1.95 17.75 12.86
C ASN A 67 3.38 18.21 12.43
N ASP A 68 4.18 17.33 11.82
CA ASP A 68 5.46 17.67 11.19
C ASP A 68 5.22 18.22 9.78
N THR A 69 4.95 19.52 9.71
CA THR A 69 4.62 20.19 8.45
C THR A 69 5.78 20.22 7.45
N ALA A 70 7.04 20.11 7.91
CA ALA A 70 8.20 20.15 7.03
C ALA A 70 8.33 18.82 6.26
N SER A 71 8.31 17.70 6.98
CA SER A 71 8.34 16.38 6.36
C SER A 71 7.11 16.10 5.51
N ALA A 72 5.92 16.55 5.95
CA ALA A 72 4.71 16.44 5.13
C ALA A 72 4.86 17.20 3.80
N LYS A 73 5.37 18.44 3.81
CA LYS A 73 5.60 19.20 2.56
C LYS A 73 6.61 18.52 1.64
N GLN A 74 7.69 17.98 2.20
CA GLN A 74 8.74 17.32 1.42
C GLN A 74 8.23 16.03 0.76
N ALA A 75 7.49 15.20 1.50
CA ALA A 75 6.85 14.00 0.98
C ALA A 75 5.80 14.32 -0.09
N ALA A 76 4.93 15.31 0.17
CA ALA A 76 3.93 15.76 -0.80
C ALA A 76 4.57 16.32 -2.08
N LYS A 77 5.69 17.05 -1.99
CA LYS A 77 6.44 17.53 -3.15
C LYS A 77 6.82 16.38 -4.08
N PHE A 78 7.35 15.29 -3.50
CA PHE A 78 7.70 14.10 -4.25
C PHE A 78 6.48 13.46 -4.92
N VAL A 79 5.44 13.13 -4.15
CA VAL A 79 4.23 12.46 -4.66
C VAL A 79 3.57 13.26 -5.78
N LYS A 80 3.39 14.58 -5.60
CA LYS A 80 2.85 15.47 -6.65
C LYS A 80 3.75 15.52 -7.88
N GLY A 81 5.06 15.46 -7.67
CA GLY A 81 6.06 15.48 -8.71
C GLY A 81 6.11 14.20 -9.54
N MET A 82 5.51 13.10 -9.09
CA MET A 82 5.48 11.82 -9.82
C MET A 82 4.37 11.74 -10.85
N TYR A 83 3.34 12.59 -10.77
CA TYR A 83 2.27 12.63 -11.75
C TYR A 83 2.80 12.97 -13.16
N GLY A 84 2.44 12.16 -14.14
CA GLY A 84 2.82 12.34 -15.55
C GLY A 84 4.29 12.12 -15.86
N LYS A 85 5.07 11.58 -14.92
CA LYS A 85 6.48 11.25 -15.15
C LYS A 85 6.71 9.83 -15.67
N ASP A 86 5.71 8.95 -15.57
CA ASP A 86 5.80 7.63 -16.17
C ASP A 86 5.67 7.75 -17.69
N LYS A 87 6.65 7.18 -18.41
CA LYS A 87 6.66 7.17 -19.88
C LYS A 87 5.64 6.18 -20.44
N ALA A 88 5.30 5.14 -19.69
CA ALA A 88 4.32 4.15 -20.10
C ALA A 88 2.88 4.66 -19.93
N GLU A 89 2.63 5.50 -18.92
CA GLU A 89 1.31 6.04 -18.62
C GLU A 89 1.38 7.45 -17.99
N SER A 90 1.27 8.49 -18.81
CA SER A 90 1.39 9.88 -18.37
C SER A 90 0.14 10.42 -17.67
N SER A 91 -0.98 9.68 -17.69
CA SER A 91 -2.17 10.02 -16.90
C SER A 91 -2.11 9.51 -15.45
N SER A 92 -0.99 8.88 -15.04
CA SER A 92 -0.79 8.33 -13.70
C SER A 92 0.45 8.86 -12.96
N TYR A 93 0.63 8.41 -11.72
CA TYR A 93 1.85 8.63 -10.94
C TYR A 93 2.88 7.56 -11.29
N ALA A 94 4.13 7.97 -11.54
CA ALA A 94 5.23 7.03 -11.61
C ALA A 94 5.40 6.29 -10.28
N THR A 95 5.81 5.02 -10.33
CA THR A 95 6.04 4.20 -9.12
C THR A 95 7.14 4.75 -8.23
N GLY A 96 8.16 5.38 -8.82
CA GLY A 96 9.27 5.95 -8.07
C GLY A 96 10.44 6.36 -8.96
N THR A 97 11.61 6.46 -8.34
CA THR A 97 12.88 6.73 -9.01
C THR A 97 13.70 5.46 -9.24
N GLY A 98 14.78 5.59 -10.02
CA GLY A 98 15.85 4.60 -10.02
C GLY A 98 16.59 4.54 -8.68
N ASP A 99 17.60 3.68 -8.61
CA ASP A 99 18.38 3.37 -7.42
C ASP A 99 19.89 3.48 -7.62
N ASP A 100 20.35 4.16 -8.68
CA ASP A 100 21.77 4.29 -9.04
C ASP A 100 22.61 5.04 -7.98
N GLY A 101 21.95 5.75 -7.08
CA GLY A 101 22.59 6.43 -5.95
C GLY A 101 21.59 7.01 -4.96
N LYS A 102 22.09 7.56 -3.85
CA LYS A 102 21.27 8.26 -2.87
C LYS A 102 20.54 9.42 -3.55
N CYS A 103 19.22 9.46 -3.39
CA CYS A 103 18.36 10.49 -3.98
C CYS A 103 18.45 10.54 -5.52
N ASP A 104 18.55 9.38 -6.18
CA ASP A 104 18.42 9.29 -7.63
C ASP A 104 17.10 9.94 -8.09
N THR A 105 17.17 10.74 -9.15
CA THR A 105 16.05 11.49 -9.74
C THR A 105 15.58 10.89 -11.07
N SER A 106 16.27 9.87 -11.57
CA SER A 106 15.89 9.13 -12.76
C SER A 106 14.52 8.49 -12.56
N ILE A 107 13.66 8.54 -13.59
CA ILE A 107 12.34 7.92 -13.56
C ILE A 107 12.35 6.75 -14.54
N PRO A 108 12.47 5.51 -14.06
CA PRO A 108 12.39 4.34 -14.92
C PRO A 108 10.97 4.19 -15.47
N SER A 109 10.85 3.57 -16.63
CA SER A 109 9.54 3.09 -17.09
C SER A 109 9.14 1.92 -16.19
N ALA A 110 7.97 2.01 -15.57
CA ALA A 110 7.44 1.04 -14.64
C ALA A 110 5.96 0.79 -14.96
N PRO A 111 5.33 -0.25 -14.41
CA PRO A 111 3.89 -0.31 -14.44
C PRO A 111 3.29 0.70 -13.48
N VAL A 112 2.03 1.05 -13.72
CA VAL A 112 1.24 1.83 -12.78
C VAL A 112 0.87 0.91 -11.62
N ALA A 113 1.31 1.25 -10.41
CA ALA A 113 0.99 0.52 -9.20
C ALA A 113 -0.24 1.12 -8.50
N VAL A 114 -1.11 0.25 -8.00
CA VAL A 114 -2.43 0.59 -7.44
C VAL A 114 -2.37 1.46 -6.18
N ASP A 115 -1.34 1.26 -5.36
CA ASP A 115 -1.04 2.00 -4.12
C ASP A 115 -0.68 3.47 -4.42
N THR A 116 0.06 3.76 -5.48
CA THR A 116 0.41 5.13 -5.91
C THR A 116 -0.81 5.99 -6.22
N ILE A 117 -1.93 5.35 -6.58
CA ILE A 117 -3.20 5.99 -6.89
C ILE A 117 -4.04 6.09 -5.61
N PHE A 118 -4.43 4.93 -5.07
CA PHE A 118 -5.50 4.87 -4.08
C PHE A 118 -5.03 5.29 -2.68
N TRP A 119 -3.81 4.92 -2.28
CA TRP A 119 -3.30 5.34 -0.98
C TRP A 119 -2.99 6.83 -0.98
N ASN A 120 -2.55 7.38 -2.11
CA ASN A 120 -2.40 8.83 -2.29
C ASN A 120 -3.75 9.56 -2.19
N ILE A 121 -4.85 8.99 -2.70
CA ILE A 121 -6.20 9.56 -2.48
C ILE A 121 -6.59 9.52 -1.00
N LEU A 122 -6.33 8.41 -0.31
CA LEU A 122 -6.64 8.24 1.11
C LEU A 122 -5.85 9.21 1.99
N ALA A 123 -4.56 9.38 1.71
CA ALA A 123 -3.66 10.29 2.41
C ALA A 123 -3.91 11.76 2.05
N GLY A 124 -4.16 12.05 0.76
CA GLY A 124 -4.30 13.42 0.26
C GLY A 124 -2.97 14.13 0.01
N ALA A 125 -1.89 13.38 -0.28
CA ALA A 125 -0.56 13.96 -0.53
C ALA A 125 -0.55 14.86 -1.79
N ASP A 126 -1.35 14.49 -2.79
CA ASP A 126 -1.70 15.34 -3.94
C ASP A 126 -3.17 15.79 -3.88
N PRO A 127 -3.48 17.10 -3.73
CA PRO A 127 -4.86 17.60 -3.64
C PRO A 127 -5.48 17.96 -5.00
N GLU A 128 -4.77 17.80 -6.13
CA GLU A 128 -5.24 18.26 -7.44
C GLU A 128 -6.37 17.38 -8.01
N ALA A 129 -7.59 17.93 -8.10
CA ALA A 129 -8.79 17.19 -8.48
C ALA A 129 -8.72 16.57 -9.88
N ASP A 130 -8.21 17.31 -10.87
CA ASP A 130 -8.11 16.84 -12.26
C ASP A 130 -7.15 15.65 -12.39
N ARG A 131 -6.05 15.65 -11.62
CA ARG A 131 -5.12 14.52 -11.56
C ARG A 131 -5.80 13.31 -10.92
N LYS A 132 -6.53 13.52 -9.82
CA LYS A 132 -7.29 12.44 -9.16
C LYS A 132 -8.34 11.83 -10.08
N LYS A 133 -9.03 12.65 -10.87
CA LYS A 133 -9.97 12.19 -11.89
C LYS A 133 -9.28 11.30 -12.92
N ALA A 134 -8.17 11.78 -13.49
CA ALA A 134 -7.43 11.05 -14.52
C ALA A 134 -6.94 9.67 -14.03
N VAL A 135 -6.31 9.62 -12.85
CA VAL A 135 -5.81 8.34 -12.29
C VAL A 135 -6.93 7.37 -11.94
N VAL A 136 -8.09 7.87 -11.47
CA VAL A 136 -9.26 7.03 -11.20
C VAL A 136 -9.83 6.50 -12.51
N GLN A 137 -9.95 7.33 -13.55
CA GLN A 137 -10.40 6.89 -14.86
C GLN A 137 -9.49 5.79 -15.43
N PHE A 138 -8.17 5.97 -15.36
CA PHE A 138 -7.21 4.92 -15.71
C PHE A 138 -7.46 3.65 -14.89
N ALA A 139 -7.48 3.75 -13.56
CA ALA A 139 -7.59 2.58 -12.69
C ALA A 139 -8.86 1.75 -12.92
N LEU A 140 -9.98 2.38 -13.30
CA LEU A 140 -11.26 1.72 -13.55
C LEU A 140 -11.36 1.05 -14.93
N GLN A 141 -10.42 1.30 -15.84
CA GLN A 141 -10.35 0.59 -17.12
C GLN A 141 -10.00 -0.89 -16.91
N ALA A 142 -10.61 -1.73 -17.73
CA ALA A 142 -10.24 -3.13 -17.83
C ALA A 142 -8.96 -3.29 -18.68
N PRO A 143 -8.11 -4.28 -18.39
CA PRO A 143 -6.96 -4.62 -19.21
C PRO A 143 -7.36 -4.84 -20.67
N GLY A 144 -6.68 -4.17 -21.60
CA GLY A 144 -6.93 -4.31 -23.03
C GLY A 144 -8.19 -3.63 -23.57
N ALA A 145 -8.93 -2.85 -22.77
CA ALA A 145 -10.17 -2.18 -23.19
C ALA A 145 -9.99 -1.23 -24.40
N ASP A 146 -8.80 -0.64 -24.55
CA ASP A 146 -8.52 0.34 -25.61
C ASP A 146 -7.83 -0.30 -26.84
N GLY A 147 -7.78 -1.63 -26.92
CA GLY A 147 -7.19 -2.35 -28.06
C GLY A 147 -5.68 -2.13 -28.28
N GLN A 148 -4.98 -1.45 -27.36
CA GLN A 148 -3.57 -1.05 -27.55
C GLN A 148 -2.54 -1.58 -26.54
N SER A 149 -2.92 -2.17 -25.40
CA SER A 149 -1.97 -2.99 -24.63
C SER A 149 -2.68 -3.86 -23.58
N ALA A 150 -2.10 -5.02 -23.28
CA ALA A 150 -2.44 -5.82 -22.09
C ALA A 150 -2.14 -5.09 -20.76
N GLN A 151 -1.73 -3.82 -20.81
CA GLN A 151 -1.17 -3.02 -19.73
C GLN A 151 -2.03 -1.80 -19.37
N ALA A 152 -3.22 -1.65 -19.94
CA ALA A 152 -4.16 -0.58 -19.58
C ALA A 152 -4.93 -0.91 -18.28
N GLY A 153 -5.16 0.10 -17.45
CA GLY A 153 -6.03 0.04 -16.27
C GLY A 153 -5.68 -1.00 -15.19
N LEU A 154 -6.53 -1.07 -14.17
CA LEU A 154 -6.33 -1.93 -13.00
C LEU A 154 -7.56 -2.78 -12.65
N TRP A 155 -8.71 -2.50 -13.25
CA TRP A 155 -9.97 -3.17 -12.94
C TRP A 155 -10.02 -4.58 -13.55
N ALA A 156 -10.18 -5.60 -12.73
CA ALA A 156 -10.19 -6.99 -13.16
C ALA A 156 -11.44 -7.75 -12.69
N GLN A 157 -11.68 -8.87 -13.36
CA GLN A 157 -12.65 -9.88 -12.98
C GLN A 157 -11.93 -11.22 -12.89
N ASP A 158 -11.99 -11.85 -11.72
CA ASP A 158 -11.47 -13.21 -11.51
C ASP A 158 -12.63 -14.18 -11.30
N THR A 159 -12.42 -15.45 -11.63
CA THR A 159 -13.33 -16.53 -11.26
C THR A 159 -12.72 -17.38 -10.16
N ASP A 160 -13.38 -17.49 -9.01
CA ASP A 160 -12.95 -18.39 -7.95
C ASP A 160 -13.27 -19.84 -8.34
N ARG A 161 -12.33 -20.52 -9.01
CA ARG A 161 -12.57 -21.86 -9.58
C ARG A 161 -12.76 -22.96 -8.52
N ILE A 162 -12.37 -22.71 -7.28
CA ILE A 162 -12.24 -23.77 -6.26
C ILE A 162 -13.21 -23.57 -5.09
N GLY A 163 -13.49 -22.33 -4.67
CA GLY A 163 -14.25 -22.07 -3.45
C GLY A 163 -13.59 -22.54 -2.13
N ALA A 164 -14.22 -22.26 -0.98
CA ALA A 164 -13.84 -22.84 0.31
C ALA A 164 -14.50 -24.22 0.45
N ASP A 165 -13.73 -25.29 0.26
CA ASP A 165 -14.24 -26.67 0.21
C ASP A 165 -15.41 -26.84 -0.80
N GLY A 166 -15.34 -26.09 -1.92
CA GLY A 166 -16.35 -26.06 -2.97
C GLY A 166 -17.43 -24.98 -2.81
N ASP A 167 -17.59 -24.40 -1.62
CA ASP A 167 -18.51 -23.27 -1.43
C ASP A 167 -17.99 -22.00 -2.11
N GLY A 168 -18.85 -21.27 -2.80
CA GLY A 168 -18.46 -20.11 -3.62
C GLY A 168 -17.69 -20.44 -4.92
N ALA A 169 -17.49 -21.71 -5.26
CA ALA A 169 -16.84 -22.09 -6.52
C ALA A 169 -17.63 -21.60 -7.75
N GLY A 170 -16.91 -21.05 -8.74
CA GLY A 170 -17.46 -20.43 -9.93
C GLY A 170 -17.90 -18.98 -9.76
N ALA A 171 -17.77 -18.38 -8.56
CA ALA A 171 -18.11 -16.99 -8.35
C ALA A 171 -17.24 -16.06 -9.22
N SER A 172 -17.90 -15.13 -9.91
CA SER A 172 -17.24 -14.02 -10.60
C SER A 172 -17.04 -12.87 -9.62
N LEU A 173 -15.79 -12.54 -9.35
CA LEU A 173 -15.39 -11.55 -8.38
C LEU A 173 -14.67 -10.40 -9.09
N TYR A 174 -14.85 -9.19 -8.56
CA TYR A 174 -14.41 -7.95 -9.19
C TYR A 174 -13.51 -7.16 -8.24
N GLY A 175 -12.47 -6.53 -8.77
CA GLY A 175 -11.52 -5.81 -7.95
C GLY A 175 -10.38 -5.21 -8.76
N PHE A 176 -9.25 -4.98 -8.09
CA PHE A 176 -8.08 -4.31 -8.66
C PHE A 176 -6.85 -5.21 -8.65
N ARG A 177 -6.13 -5.19 -9.77
CA ARG A 177 -4.79 -5.77 -9.88
C ARG A 177 -3.78 -4.96 -9.08
N PHE A 178 -2.63 -5.57 -8.75
CA PHE A 178 -1.56 -4.86 -8.04
C PHE A 178 -0.88 -3.80 -8.93
N THR A 179 -0.49 -4.16 -10.15
CA THR A 179 -0.03 -3.19 -11.14
C THR A 179 -0.68 -3.41 -12.49
N SER A 180 -0.47 -2.45 -13.40
CA SER A 180 -0.94 -2.55 -14.77
C SER A 180 -0.25 -3.66 -15.59
N TRP A 181 0.90 -4.17 -15.16
CA TRP A 181 1.56 -5.35 -15.75
C TRP A 181 1.17 -6.67 -15.06
N GLY A 182 0.54 -6.60 -13.89
CA GLY A 182 0.21 -7.77 -13.09
C GLY A 182 -1.02 -8.53 -13.58
N ASN A 183 -1.21 -9.72 -13.00
CA ASN A 183 -2.34 -10.59 -13.28
C ASN A 183 -3.18 -10.85 -12.02
N GLY A 184 -4.50 -10.93 -12.22
CA GLY A 184 -5.48 -11.22 -11.18
C GLY A 184 -5.65 -10.13 -10.13
N ILE A 185 -6.73 -10.27 -9.37
CA ILE A 185 -7.12 -9.35 -8.31
C ILE A 185 -6.25 -9.58 -7.07
N GLN A 186 -5.76 -8.49 -6.48
CA GLN A 186 -5.15 -8.48 -5.16
C GLN A 186 -6.17 -7.84 -4.19
N TRP A 187 -6.60 -8.60 -3.18
CA TRP A 187 -7.77 -8.23 -2.38
C TRP A 187 -7.51 -7.14 -1.33
N GLU A 188 -6.28 -6.95 -0.88
CA GLU A 188 -5.86 -5.82 -0.04
C GLU A 188 -6.00 -4.48 -0.77
N ASN A 189 -5.46 -4.45 -1.99
CA ASN A 189 -5.53 -3.32 -2.90
C ASN A 189 -6.96 -3.04 -3.31
N THR A 190 -7.76 -4.09 -3.50
CA THR A 190 -9.20 -3.92 -3.77
C THR A 190 -9.92 -3.24 -2.61
N ALA A 191 -9.71 -3.70 -1.38
CA ALA A 191 -10.34 -3.08 -0.21
C ALA A 191 -9.90 -1.62 0.00
N SER A 192 -8.60 -1.34 -0.11
CA SER A 192 -8.08 0.03 -0.02
C SER A 192 -8.56 0.93 -1.17
N ALA A 193 -8.69 0.40 -2.40
CA ALA A 193 -9.22 1.10 -3.55
C ALA A 193 -10.68 1.52 -3.34
N VAL A 194 -11.53 0.64 -2.81
CA VAL A 194 -12.92 0.99 -2.51
C VAL A 194 -12.98 2.14 -1.51
N MET A 195 -12.19 2.10 -0.44
CA MET A 195 -12.12 3.22 0.52
C MET A 195 -11.65 4.52 -0.16
N ALA A 196 -10.64 4.43 -1.04
CA ALA A 196 -10.12 5.58 -1.77
C ALA A 196 -11.15 6.17 -2.74
N LEU A 197 -11.90 5.34 -3.46
CA LEU A 197 -12.95 5.79 -4.39
C LEU A 197 -14.10 6.48 -3.67
N LEU A 198 -14.50 5.98 -2.49
CA LEU A 198 -15.45 6.67 -1.62
C LEU A 198 -14.93 8.03 -1.15
N GLN A 199 -13.66 8.08 -0.76
CA GLN A 199 -13.01 9.33 -0.37
C GLN A 199 -12.91 10.32 -1.55
N PHE A 200 -12.63 9.82 -2.75
CA PHE A 200 -12.62 10.60 -3.99
C PHE A 200 -14.00 11.21 -4.27
N LYS A 201 -15.09 10.43 -4.17
CA LYS A 201 -16.47 10.94 -4.28
C LYS A 201 -16.75 12.06 -3.29
N LYS A 202 -16.35 11.87 -2.04
CA LYS A 202 -16.59 12.83 -0.97
C LYS A 202 -15.82 14.13 -1.18
N LYS A 203 -14.52 14.05 -1.49
CA LYS A 203 -13.63 15.22 -1.60
C LYS A 203 -13.74 15.95 -2.94
N PHE A 204 -14.02 15.24 -4.03
CA PHE A 204 -13.95 15.74 -5.39
C PHE A 204 -15.26 15.45 -6.15
N SER A 205 -16.40 15.72 -5.53
CA SER A 205 -17.74 15.35 -6.03
C SER A 205 -17.98 15.73 -7.49
N SER A 206 -17.59 16.94 -7.92
CA SER A 206 -17.71 17.37 -9.31
C SER A 206 -16.90 16.49 -10.26
N ALA A 207 -15.66 16.16 -9.90
CA ALA A 207 -14.82 15.29 -10.72
C ALA A 207 -15.31 13.85 -10.71
N ALA A 208 -15.84 13.38 -9.59
CA ALA A 208 -16.39 12.04 -9.43
C ALA A 208 -17.65 11.81 -10.27
N ASN A 209 -18.50 12.83 -10.43
CA ASN A 209 -19.69 12.75 -11.29
C ASN A 209 -19.34 12.54 -12.78
N ASP A 210 -18.11 12.89 -13.19
CA ASP A 210 -17.63 12.70 -14.56
C ASP A 210 -16.94 11.34 -14.78
N VAL A 211 -16.85 10.49 -13.74
CA VAL A 211 -16.25 9.16 -13.84
C VAL A 211 -17.37 8.14 -14.04
N SER A 212 -17.44 7.58 -15.25
CA SER A 212 -18.43 6.56 -15.60
C SER A 212 -18.29 5.31 -14.73
N GLU A 213 -19.43 4.71 -14.37
CA GLU A 213 -19.53 3.45 -13.62
C GLU A 213 -18.85 3.42 -12.24
N LEU A 214 -18.47 4.59 -11.69
CA LEU A 214 -17.79 4.67 -10.40
C LEU A 214 -18.55 3.94 -9.28
N ASP A 215 -19.85 4.19 -9.17
CA ASP A 215 -20.70 3.60 -8.12
C ASP A 215 -20.90 2.09 -8.30
N ASP A 216 -21.06 1.63 -9.54
CA ASP A 216 -21.18 0.20 -9.85
C ASP A 216 -19.89 -0.54 -9.50
N LYS A 217 -18.72 0.01 -9.85
CA LYS A 217 -17.43 -0.60 -9.55
C LYS A 217 -17.14 -0.63 -8.04
N ILE A 218 -17.46 0.43 -7.31
CA ILE A 218 -17.41 0.46 -5.84
C ILE A 218 -18.24 -0.69 -5.26
N GLU A 219 -19.50 -0.83 -5.67
CA GLU A 219 -20.38 -1.84 -5.10
C GLU A 219 -19.96 -3.26 -5.49
N ARG A 220 -19.57 -3.52 -6.74
CA ARG A 220 -19.10 -4.85 -7.18
C ARG A 220 -17.87 -5.32 -6.41
N ALA A 221 -16.90 -4.44 -6.20
CA ALA A 221 -15.71 -4.77 -5.41
C ALA A 221 -16.07 -5.04 -3.94
N ARG A 222 -16.94 -4.20 -3.35
CA ARG A 222 -17.42 -4.40 -1.98
C ARG A 222 -18.19 -5.71 -1.81
N VAL A 223 -19.09 -6.05 -2.74
CA VAL A 223 -19.82 -7.33 -2.76
C VAL A 223 -18.83 -8.50 -2.85
N SER A 224 -17.81 -8.40 -3.71
CA SER A 224 -16.79 -9.44 -3.85
C SER A 224 -16.03 -9.68 -2.54
N LEU A 225 -15.64 -8.62 -1.84
CA LEU A 225 -14.96 -8.70 -0.54
C LEU A 225 -15.86 -9.31 0.56
N ARG A 226 -17.15 -8.93 0.61
CA ARG A 226 -18.12 -9.54 1.53
C ARG A 226 -18.35 -11.01 1.22
N HIS A 227 -18.42 -11.37 -0.06
CA HIS A 227 -18.51 -12.77 -0.49
C HIS A 227 -17.31 -13.56 0.03
N LEU A 228 -16.08 -13.07 -0.16
CA LEU A 228 -14.87 -13.74 0.33
C LEU A 228 -14.89 -13.95 1.84
N LEU A 229 -15.24 -12.93 2.63
CA LEU A 229 -15.36 -13.08 4.08
C LEU A 229 -16.42 -14.12 4.47
N SER A 230 -17.57 -14.13 3.79
CA SER A 230 -18.64 -15.10 4.07
C SER A 230 -18.24 -16.53 3.71
N THR A 231 -17.53 -16.71 2.59
CA THR A 231 -17.15 -18.03 2.07
C THR A 231 -15.95 -18.62 2.83
N TYR A 232 -14.94 -17.80 3.13
CA TYR A 232 -13.66 -18.29 3.69
C TYR A 232 -13.47 -18.00 5.19
N GLY A 233 -14.33 -17.17 5.80
CA GLY A 233 -14.10 -16.62 7.14
C GLY A 233 -12.91 -15.65 7.24
N CYS A 234 -12.26 -15.36 6.12
CA CYS A 234 -11.15 -14.43 5.94
C CYS A 234 -11.13 -13.95 4.48
N VAL A 235 -10.17 -13.09 4.13
CA VAL A 235 -9.94 -12.71 2.73
C VAL A 235 -8.60 -13.29 2.28
N PRO A 236 -8.57 -14.16 1.24
CA PRO A 236 -7.32 -14.67 0.71
C PRO A 236 -6.57 -13.56 -0.04
N ALA A 237 -5.27 -13.74 -0.32
CA ALA A 237 -4.52 -12.73 -1.06
C ALA A 237 -4.98 -12.62 -2.53
N SER A 238 -5.35 -13.76 -3.11
CA SER A 238 -5.96 -13.92 -4.44
C SER A 238 -6.95 -15.09 -4.43
N VAL A 239 -7.88 -15.11 -5.39
CA VAL A 239 -8.72 -16.29 -5.68
C VAL A 239 -8.23 -17.13 -6.86
N LEU A 240 -7.32 -16.60 -7.68
CA LEU A 240 -6.65 -17.39 -8.70
C LEU A 240 -5.84 -18.49 -8.01
N GLY A 241 -5.78 -19.66 -8.66
CA GLY A 241 -5.41 -20.92 -8.03
C GLY A 241 -3.95 -21.06 -7.59
N GLY A 242 -3.58 -22.31 -7.29
CA GLY A 242 -2.18 -22.71 -7.09
C GLY A 242 -1.60 -22.44 -5.69
N ASN A 243 -0.81 -23.41 -5.21
CA ASN A 243 0.22 -23.13 -4.22
C ASN A 243 1.50 -22.68 -4.93
N ILE A 244 2.55 -22.32 -4.18
CA ILE A 244 3.82 -21.87 -4.76
C ILE A 244 4.41 -22.88 -5.76
N ASN A 245 4.18 -24.19 -5.55
CA ASN A 245 4.66 -25.22 -6.47
C ASN A 245 3.89 -25.22 -7.81
N ALA A 246 2.61 -24.88 -7.79
CA ALA A 246 1.82 -24.71 -9.00
C ALA A 246 2.21 -23.42 -9.72
N TRP A 247 2.42 -22.31 -8.99
CA TRP A 247 2.89 -21.05 -9.57
C TRP A 247 4.22 -21.25 -10.32
N ILE A 248 5.24 -21.84 -9.68
CA ILE A 248 6.56 -22.09 -10.28
C ILE A 248 6.50 -22.91 -11.59
N LYS A 249 5.51 -23.81 -11.74
CA LYS A 249 5.46 -24.79 -12.83
C LYS A 249 4.53 -24.43 -13.98
N ASN A 250 3.61 -23.50 -13.76
CA ASN A 250 2.53 -23.21 -14.70
C ASN A 250 2.61 -21.78 -15.21
N ASP A 251 1.86 -21.51 -16.28
CA ASP A 251 1.69 -20.16 -16.80
C ASP A 251 0.99 -19.29 -15.74
N HIS A 252 1.67 -18.23 -15.28
CA HIS A 252 1.15 -17.31 -14.26
C HIS A 252 -0.08 -16.53 -14.75
N SER A 253 -0.26 -16.42 -16.07
CA SER A 253 -1.42 -15.75 -16.66
C SER A 253 -2.68 -16.62 -16.70
N ALA A 254 -2.58 -17.92 -16.38
CA ALA A 254 -3.72 -18.83 -16.41
C ALA A 254 -4.62 -18.70 -15.17
N ASP A 255 -5.94 -18.74 -15.36
CA ASP A 255 -6.95 -18.75 -14.28
C ASP A 255 -6.70 -19.83 -13.21
N TYR A 256 -6.19 -21.00 -13.63
CA TYR A 256 -5.88 -22.14 -12.77
C TYR A 256 -4.94 -23.14 -13.48
N PRO A 257 -3.95 -23.73 -12.77
CA PRO A 257 -3.50 -23.46 -11.41
C PRO A 257 -2.44 -22.34 -11.36
N GLY A 258 -2.53 -21.35 -12.26
CA GLY A 258 -1.77 -20.09 -12.17
C GLY A 258 -2.19 -19.28 -10.95
N GLY A 259 -1.64 -18.09 -10.76
CA GLY A 259 -1.88 -17.28 -9.56
C GLY A 259 -1.87 -15.79 -9.88
N SER A 260 -2.20 -14.95 -8.90
CA SER A 260 -2.00 -13.52 -9.06
C SER A 260 -0.54 -13.15 -8.93
N ASP A 261 -0.11 -12.18 -9.71
CA ASP A 261 1.23 -11.63 -9.65
C ASP A 261 1.22 -10.13 -9.89
N THR A 262 2.30 -9.48 -9.47
CA THR A 262 2.42 -8.03 -9.55
C THR A 262 2.91 -7.53 -10.90
N GLY A 263 3.33 -8.41 -11.81
CA GLY A 263 4.06 -8.05 -13.03
C GLY A 263 5.50 -7.56 -12.78
N ILE A 264 5.94 -7.52 -11.51
CA ILE A 264 7.25 -7.02 -11.08
C ILE A 264 7.96 -7.97 -10.11
N GLY A 265 7.61 -9.26 -10.15
CA GLY A 265 8.37 -10.33 -9.50
C GLY A 265 7.79 -10.87 -8.19
N TRP A 266 6.61 -10.41 -7.75
CA TRP A 266 5.93 -10.96 -6.56
C TRP A 266 4.64 -11.69 -6.94
N THR A 267 4.30 -12.70 -6.16
CA THR A 267 3.08 -13.50 -6.32
C THR A 267 2.18 -13.38 -5.10
N TYR A 268 0.87 -13.40 -5.34
CA TYR A 268 -0.16 -13.47 -4.32
C TYR A 268 -0.96 -14.74 -4.54
N LEU A 269 -0.85 -15.65 -3.58
CA LEU A 269 -1.42 -16.99 -3.65
C LEU A 269 -2.71 -17.07 -2.83
N ARG A 270 -3.49 -18.11 -3.09
CA ARG A 270 -4.77 -18.39 -2.42
C ARG A 270 -4.61 -18.93 -1.00
N TYR A 271 -3.99 -18.14 -0.15
CA TYR A 271 -3.87 -18.38 1.29
C TYR A 271 -4.61 -17.29 2.07
N PRO A 272 -5.16 -17.61 3.27
CA PRO A 272 -5.61 -16.60 4.21
C PRO A 272 -4.57 -15.50 4.37
N HIS A 273 -4.98 -14.25 4.11
CA HIS A 273 -4.05 -13.13 4.05
C HIS A 273 -4.44 -12.08 5.08
N VAL A 274 -3.59 -11.88 6.08
CA VAL A 274 -3.86 -10.99 7.21
C VAL A 274 -4.09 -9.56 6.74
N ALA A 275 -3.25 -9.05 5.83
CA ALA A 275 -3.39 -7.69 5.34
C ALA A 275 -4.69 -7.50 4.52
N ALA A 276 -5.03 -8.45 3.64
CA ALA A 276 -6.27 -8.37 2.87
C ALA A 276 -7.50 -8.42 3.78
N THR A 277 -7.47 -9.29 4.80
CA THR A 277 -8.54 -9.40 5.79
C THR A 277 -8.66 -8.12 6.62
N ALA A 278 -7.54 -7.55 7.07
CA ALA A 278 -7.52 -6.31 7.85
C ALA A 278 -8.04 -5.12 7.04
N TRP A 279 -7.57 -4.94 5.80
CA TRP A 279 -8.05 -3.89 4.91
C TRP A 279 -9.53 -4.04 4.56
N THR A 280 -10.02 -5.27 4.40
CA THR A 280 -11.44 -5.51 4.23
C THR A 280 -12.23 -5.13 5.47
N GLY A 281 -11.76 -5.49 6.66
CA GLY A 281 -12.36 -5.04 7.91
C GLY A 281 -12.39 -3.52 8.04
N MET A 282 -11.30 -2.83 7.69
CA MET A 282 -11.25 -1.36 7.65
C MET A 282 -12.24 -0.79 6.63
N LEU A 283 -12.38 -1.37 5.44
CA LEU A 283 -13.39 -0.96 4.47
C LEU A 283 -14.81 -1.08 5.05
N LEU A 284 -15.15 -2.20 5.69
CA LEU A 284 -16.48 -2.40 6.26
C LEU A 284 -16.76 -1.47 7.44
N LEU A 285 -15.72 -1.11 8.22
CA LEU A 285 -15.81 -0.06 9.24
C LEU A 285 -15.92 1.34 8.63
N TYR A 286 -15.26 1.59 7.49
CA TYR A 286 -15.25 2.86 6.78
C TYR A 286 -16.62 3.13 6.16
N GLN A 287 -17.17 2.15 5.43
CA GLN A 287 -18.54 2.17 4.94
C GLN A 287 -18.99 0.74 4.53
N MET A 288 -19.93 0.18 5.29
CA MET A 288 -20.43 -1.19 5.08
C MET A 288 -21.23 -1.38 3.78
N ASP A 289 -22.03 -0.38 3.38
CA ASP A 289 -22.87 -0.35 2.19
C ASP A 289 -23.18 1.10 1.76
N ASN A 290 -23.91 1.30 0.67
CA ASN A 290 -24.19 2.64 0.13
C ASN A 290 -25.06 3.52 1.03
N ASP A 291 -25.83 2.94 1.94
CA ASP A 291 -26.72 3.67 2.85
C ASP A 291 -26.02 4.02 4.18
N SER A 292 -24.92 3.34 4.49
CA SER A 292 -24.11 3.58 5.67
C SER A 292 -23.33 4.89 5.60
N ALA A 293 -23.27 5.61 6.72
CA ALA A 293 -22.42 6.80 6.84
C ALA A 293 -20.93 6.42 6.77
N MET A 294 -20.12 7.29 6.18
CA MET A 294 -18.67 7.09 6.13
C MET A 294 -18.02 7.42 7.48
N ASN A 295 -17.26 6.46 8.03
CA ASN A 295 -16.43 6.64 9.21
C ASN A 295 -14.98 6.92 8.82
N GLU A 296 -14.60 8.20 8.76
CA GLU A 296 -13.24 8.61 8.38
C GLU A 296 -12.13 8.04 9.27
N GLN A 297 -12.44 7.62 10.50
CA GLN A 297 -11.44 7.06 11.41
C GLN A 297 -11.03 5.63 11.06
N ALA A 298 -11.75 4.96 10.15
CA ALA A 298 -11.33 3.67 9.62
C ALA A 298 -10.30 3.82 8.47
N ASN A 299 -10.08 5.03 7.94
CA ASN A 299 -9.00 5.28 6.98
C ASN A 299 -7.66 5.34 7.72
N PRO A 300 -6.73 4.39 7.49
CA PRO A 300 -5.45 4.36 8.21
C PRO A 300 -4.55 5.57 7.90
N PHE A 301 -4.78 6.25 6.77
CA PHE A 301 -4.05 7.45 6.37
C PHE A 301 -4.64 8.75 6.94
N ALA A 302 -5.86 8.71 7.51
CA ALA A 302 -6.47 9.90 8.07
C ALA A 302 -5.80 10.30 9.40
N THR A 303 -5.76 11.60 9.67
CA THR A 303 -5.37 12.10 10.99
C THR A 303 -6.33 11.55 12.05
N PRO A 304 -5.82 10.98 13.16
CA PRO A 304 -6.66 10.54 14.27
C PRO A 304 -7.53 11.67 14.80
N ALA A 305 -8.78 11.38 15.18
CA ALA A 305 -9.72 12.38 15.70
C ALA A 305 -9.25 13.01 17.02
N LYS A 306 -8.50 12.26 17.82
CA LYS A 306 -7.83 12.77 19.02
C LYS A 306 -6.38 13.12 18.67
N PRO A 307 -5.84 14.24 19.17
CA PRO A 307 -4.44 14.56 18.96
C PRO A 307 -3.55 13.51 19.61
N GLN A 308 -2.35 13.35 19.06
CA GLN A 308 -1.31 12.53 19.69
C GLN A 308 -0.99 13.08 21.09
N PRO A 309 -0.90 12.22 22.12
CA PRO A 309 -0.30 12.63 23.38
C PRO A 309 1.13 13.09 23.12
N LYS A 310 1.55 14.18 23.77
CA LYS A 310 2.95 14.63 23.67
C LYS A 310 3.86 13.55 24.27
N PRO A 311 5.01 13.25 23.64
CA PRO A 311 6.01 12.36 24.22
C PRO A 311 6.36 12.82 25.64
N SER A 312 6.51 11.87 26.57
CA SER A 312 6.97 12.18 27.92
C SER A 312 8.44 12.62 27.88
N SER A 313 8.77 13.72 28.55
CA SER A 313 10.14 14.24 28.61
C SER A 313 10.99 13.62 29.72
N ASP A 314 10.42 12.75 30.55
CA ASP A 314 11.06 12.15 31.72
C ASP A 314 11.80 10.83 31.42
N GLY A 315 11.83 10.41 30.15
CA GLY A 315 12.45 9.15 29.74
C GLY A 315 11.67 7.90 30.11
N SER A 316 10.42 8.02 30.61
CA SER A 316 9.59 6.86 30.99
C SER A 316 9.28 5.90 29.85
N CYS A 317 9.47 6.34 28.61
CA CYS A 317 9.22 5.58 27.39
C CYS A 317 10.48 4.90 26.84
N LEU A 318 11.65 5.17 27.43
CA LEU A 318 12.87 4.45 27.09
C LEU A 318 12.89 3.11 27.83
N PRO A 319 13.48 2.06 27.24
CA PRO A 319 13.82 0.88 28.04
C PRO A 319 14.66 1.33 29.24
N PRO A 320 14.51 0.68 30.40
CA PRO A 320 15.40 0.95 31.52
C PRO A 320 16.84 0.84 31.04
N PRO A 321 17.77 1.68 31.54
CA PRO A 321 19.18 1.52 31.23
C PRO A 321 19.50 0.05 31.42
N GLY A 322 20.03 -0.60 30.38
CA GLY A 322 20.38 -2.01 30.48
C GLY A 322 21.18 -2.17 31.77
N GLU A 323 20.72 -3.03 32.68
CA GLU A 323 21.64 -3.56 33.67
C GLU A 323 22.83 -4.04 32.83
N ASP A 324 24.00 -3.44 33.06
CA ASP A 324 25.25 -3.97 32.53
C ASP A 324 25.22 -5.45 32.93
N SER A 325 24.80 -6.31 32.00
CA SER A 325 25.00 -7.73 32.14
C SER A 325 26.50 -7.82 32.13
N GLY A 326 27.08 -7.88 33.33
CA GLY A 326 28.48 -8.14 33.54
C GLY A 326 28.77 -9.47 32.87
N GLU A 327 29.02 -9.41 31.57
CA GLU A 327 29.67 -10.47 30.84
C GLU A 327 31.09 -10.46 31.37
N ASP A 328 31.21 -11.21 32.46
CA ASP A 328 32.39 -11.90 32.89
C ASP A 328 33.22 -12.22 31.66
N SER A 329 34.41 -11.62 31.62
CA SER A 329 35.49 -11.91 30.69
C SER A 329 35.94 -13.37 30.90
N GLY A 330 35.14 -14.31 30.41
CA GLY A 330 35.43 -15.73 30.37
C GLY A 330 35.91 -16.12 28.98
N GLY A 331 37.24 -16.16 28.82
CA GLY A 331 37.88 -16.52 27.56
C GLY A 331 37.64 -17.97 27.12
N GLY A 332 37.79 -18.17 25.81
CA GLY A 332 37.79 -19.46 25.11
C GLY A 332 36.84 -19.38 23.90
N GLY A 333 37.25 -19.47 22.64
CA GLY A 333 38.40 -20.13 22.07
C GLY A 333 37.91 -20.93 20.86
N GLY A 334 38.18 -20.44 19.65
CA GLY A 334 38.32 -21.23 18.42
C GLY A 334 37.06 -21.80 17.75
N GLY A 335 36.98 -21.65 16.42
CA GLY A 335 36.11 -22.48 15.57
C GLY A 335 35.62 -21.75 14.33
N GLY A 336 36.33 -21.95 13.21
CA GLY A 336 35.97 -21.38 11.91
C GLY A 336 34.83 -22.11 11.19
N GLY A 337 34.48 -21.55 10.02
CA GLY A 337 33.86 -22.30 8.93
C GLY A 337 32.51 -21.77 8.47
N GLY A 338 32.53 -21.08 7.32
CA GLY A 338 31.71 -21.48 6.17
C GLY A 338 30.24 -21.07 6.11
N GLY A 339 29.93 -20.29 5.06
CA GLY A 339 28.76 -20.56 4.23
C GLY A 339 27.54 -19.70 4.48
N GLY A 340 27.14 -18.94 3.45
CA GLY A 340 25.85 -18.27 3.44
C GLY A 340 25.76 -17.13 2.45
N GLY A 341 26.04 -17.41 1.17
CA GLY A 341 25.72 -16.47 0.10
C GLY A 341 24.21 -16.24 0.06
N TRP A 342 23.79 -15.03 0.42
CA TRP A 342 22.41 -14.58 0.25
C TRP A 342 22.12 -14.49 -1.24
N ARG A 343 21.35 -15.46 -1.74
CA ARG A 343 20.78 -15.41 -3.08
C ARG A 343 19.77 -14.28 -3.14
N ARG A 344 19.94 -13.44 -4.16
CA ARG A 344 18.97 -12.47 -4.66
C ARG A 344 17.63 -13.18 -4.90
N TRP A 345 16.56 -12.56 -4.44
CA TRP A 345 15.19 -12.76 -4.92
C TRP A 345 14.80 -11.50 -5.66
#